data_AF-A0A7Z9MJ72-F1
#
_entry.id   AF-A0A7Z9MJ72-F1
#
_cell.length_a   1.000
_cell.length_b   1.000
_cell.length_c   1.000
_cell.angle_alpha   90.00
_cell.angle_beta   90.00
_cell.angle_gamma   90.00
#
_symmetry.space_group_name_H-M   'P 1'
#
loop_
_entity.id
_entity.type
_entity.pdbx_description
1 polymer ?
#
loop_
_entity_poly.entity_id
_entity_poly.type
_entity_poly.pdbx_seq_one_letter_code
_entity_poly.pdbx_strand_id
1 'polypeptide(L)'
;MLIAFSLILLLLSVFLGSPVVALGLGISLSIIFNVHQDFYTKKIGTRLLQTGIILMGLSINFVDALTVTKIYLPAISIFVLLVFVLGLIIGKIIGIDKRFSLLIAAGTAICGGTAMAAITPIIKAKPEDLAAGISIIFILN
;
A
#
# COMPACT_ATOMS: atom_id res chain seq x y z
N MET A 1 21.38 10.58 -16.26
CA MET A 1 20.55 9.93 -17.31
C MET A 1 19.39 9.12 -16.70
N LEU A 2 19.65 8.19 -15.76
CA LEU A 2 18.64 7.42 -15.01
C LEU A 2 17.58 8.27 -14.28
N ILE A 3 18.00 9.33 -13.59
CA ILE A 3 17.09 10.20 -12.81
C ILE A 3 16.15 10.98 -13.71
N ALA A 4 16.62 11.46 -14.87
CA ALA A 4 15.80 12.19 -15.83
C ALA A 4 14.74 11.29 -16.49
N PHE A 5 15.08 10.02 -16.77
CA PHE A 5 14.15 9.05 -17.33
C PHE A 5 13.09 8.61 -16.30
N SER A 6 13.49 8.42 -15.03
CA SER A 6 12.56 8.18 -13.92
C SER A 6 11.60 9.36 -13.70
N LEU A 7 12.09 10.60 -13.78
CA LEU A 7 11.28 11.81 -13.63
C LEU A 7 10.23 11.97 -14.73
N ILE A 8 10.57 11.59 -15.97
CA ILE A 8 9.65 11.58 -17.11
C ILE A 8 8.56 10.51 -16.97
N LEU A 9 8.91 9.31 -16.50
CA LEU A 9 7.93 8.26 -16.19
C LEU A 9 6.98 8.68 -15.07
N LEU A 10 7.52 9.37 -14.06
CA LEU A 10 6.75 9.85 -12.92
C LEU A 10 5.76 10.94 -13.36
N LEU A 11 6.17 11.87 -14.23
CA LEU A 11 5.28 12.87 -14.84
C LEU A 11 4.16 12.23 -15.66
N LEU A 12 4.48 11.20 -16.45
CA LEU A 12 3.50 10.46 -17.26
C LEU A 12 2.49 9.72 -16.38
N SER A 13 2.96 9.14 -15.28
CA SER A 13 2.09 8.43 -14.35
C SER A 13 1.15 9.36 -13.58
N VAL A 14 1.62 10.57 -13.23
CA VAL A 14 0.78 11.60 -12.60
C VAL A 14 -0.29 12.08 -13.59
N PHE A 15 0.04 12.15 -14.89
CA PHE A 15 -0.91 12.56 -15.91
C PHE A 15 -2.06 11.55 -16.12
N LEU A 16 -1.80 10.25 -15.95
CA LEU A 16 -2.84 9.21 -16.06
C LEU A 16 -3.67 9.02 -14.79
N GLY A 17 -3.27 9.58 -13.65
CA GLY A 17 -4.04 9.59 -12.41
C GLY A 17 -4.31 8.22 -11.76
N SER A 18 -3.83 7.10 -12.34
CA SER A 18 -4.10 5.75 -11.81
C SER A 18 -2.88 5.16 -11.06
N PRO A 19 -3.05 4.65 -9.83
CA PRO A 19 -1.99 3.99 -9.07
C PRO A 19 -1.44 2.73 -9.76
N VAL A 20 -2.27 2.04 -10.55
CA VAL A 20 -1.90 0.82 -11.27
C VAL A 20 -0.83 1.10 -12.32
N VAL A 21 -0.99 2.19 -13.08
CA VAL A 21 0.01 2.59 -14.09
C VAL A 21 1.33 3.00 -13.42
N ALA A 22 1.28 3.63 -12.24
CA ALA A 22 2.48 3.97 -11.47
C ALA A 22 3.27 2.73 -11.06
N LEU A 23 2.57 1.71 -10.55
CA LEU A 23 3.17 0.43 -10.18
C LEU A 23 3.72 -0.31 -11.40
N GLY A 24 2.95 -0.39 -12.49
CA GLY A 24 3.36 -1.07 -13.72
C GLY A 24 4.60 -0.45 -14.38
N LEU A 25 4.66 0.89 -14.42
CA LEU A 25 5.83 1.62 -14.91
C LEU A 25 7.04 1.43 -13.99
N GLY A 26 6.83 1.45 -12.66
CA GLY A 26 7.89 1.20 -11.68
C GLY A 26 8.51 -0.20 -11.80
N ILE A 27 7.68 -1.24 -11.98
CA ILE A 27 8.13 -2.62 -12.18
C ILE A 27 8.88 -2.77 -13.50
N SER A 28 8.33 -2.21 -14.60
CA SER A 28 9.01 -2.21 -15.91
C SER A 28 10.39 -1.56 -15.84
N LEU A 29 10.50 -0.43 -15.14
CA LEU A 29 11.77 0.27 -14.98
C LEU A 29 12.78 -0.53 -14.16
N SER A 30 12.31 -1.21 -13.10
CA SER A 30 13.15 -2.06 -12.26
C SER A 30 13.75 -3.25 -13.02
N ILE A 31 13.03 -3.77 -14.02
CA ILE A 31 13.48 -4.88 -14.86
C ILE A 31 14.53 -4.44 -15.88
N ILE A 32 14.36 -3.28 -16.54
CA ILE A 32 15.31 -2.80 -17.55
C ILE A 32 16.66 -2.42 -16.93
N PHE A 33 16.67 -1.82 -15.74
CA PHE A 33 17.87 -1.16 -15.20
C PHE A 33 18.67 -1.96 -14.17
N ASN A 34 18.26 -3.19 -13.84
CA ASN A 34 18.89 -4.06 -12.82
C ASN A 34 19.40 -3.24 -11.62
N VAL A 35 18.47 -2.47 -11.02
CA VAL A 35 18.79 -1.51 -9.96
C VAL A 35 19.42 -2.27 -8.81
N HIS A 36 20.73 -2.07 -8.63
CA HIS A 36 21.49 -2.63 -7.52
C HIS A 36 20.76 -2.29 -6.23
N GLN A 37 20.55 -3.30 -5.36
CA GLN A 37 19.71 -3.22 -4.15
C GLN A 37 20.30 -2.34 -3.03
N ASP A 38 21.01 -1.28 -3.39
CA ASP A 38 21.53 -0.34 -2.42
C ASP A 38 20.36 0.35 -1.71
N PHE A 39 20.45 0.32 -0.39
CA PHE A 39 19.50 0.71 0.67
C PHE A 39 18.68 1.99 0.47
N TYR A 40 18.97 2.82 -0.53
CA TYR A 40 18.39 4.13 -0.77
C TYR A 40 16.90 4.07 -1.19
N THR A 41 16.49 3.11 -2.02
CA THR A 41 15.11 3.07 -2.56
C THR A 41 14.05 2.84 -1.47
N LYS A 42 14.32 1.96 -0.50
CA LYS A 42 13.38 1.66 0.59
C LYS A 42 13.14 2.88 1.49
N LYS A 43 14.20 3.65 1.78
CA LYS A 43 14.14 4.78 2.71
C LYS A 43 13.42 5.99 2.10
N ILE A 44 13.60 6.23 0.80
CA ILE A 44 12.99 7.34 0.08
C ILE A 44 11.48 7.11 -0.09
N GLY A 45 11.05 5.89 -0.44
CA GLY A 45 9.63 5.56 -0.60
C GLY A 45 8.80 5.83 0.66
N THR A 46 9.27 5.40 1.83
CA THR A 46 8.57 5.64 3.11
C THR A 46 8.48 7.12 3.45
N ARG A 47 9.55 7.89 3.19
CA ARG A 47 9.58 9.34 3.40
C ARG A 47 8.56 10.06 2.52
N LEU A 48 8.47 9.70 1.24
CA LEU A 48 7.47 10.28 0.32
C LEU A 48 6.04 9.97 0.78
N LEU A 49 5.77 8.72 1.18
CA LEU A 49 4.44 8.31 1.64
C LEU A 49 4.03 9.05 2.91
N GLN A 50 4.96 9.18 3.87
CA GLN A 50 4.74 9.97 5.10
C GLN A 50 4.45 11.44 4.79
N THR A 51 5.20 12.08 3.90
CA THR A 51 4.93 13.46 3.48
C THR A 51 3.53 13.58 2.85
N GLY A 52 3.12 12.61 2.01
CA GLY A 52 1.77 12.57 1.44
C GLY A 52 0.68 12.47 2.51
N ILE A 53 0.87 11.60 3.51
CA ILE A 53 -0.08 11.45 4.63
C ILE A 53 -0.18 12.74 5.46
N ILE A 54 0.95 13.42 5.70
CA ILE A 54 0.98 14.69 6.43
C ILE A 54 0.22 15.78 5.66
N LEU A 55 0.43 15.89 4.34
CA LEU A 55 -0.26 16.84 3.49
C LEU A 55 -1.78 16.55 3.40
N MET A 56 -2.18 15.27 3.31
CA MET A 56 -3.59 14.88 3.39
C MET A 56 -4.22 15.28 4.73
N GLY A 57 -3.52 15.07 5.84
CA GLY A 57 -4.00 15.46 7.16
C GLY A 57 -4.17 16.98 7.31
N LEU A 58 -3.28 17.77 6.70
CA LEU A 58 -3.35 19.23 6.74
C LEU A 58 -4.54 19.80 5.93
N SER A 59 -5.06 19.04 4.96
CA SER A 59 -6.22 19.43 4.15
C SER A 59 -7.56 19.26 4.88
N ILE A 60 -7.59 18.53 5.99
CA ILE A 60 -8.81 18.24 6.74
C ILE A 60 -9.03 19.28 7.85
N ASN A 61 -10.26 19.79 7.97
CA ASN A 61 -10.63 20.67 9.07
C ASN A 61 -10.68 19.88 10.40
N PHE A 62 -9.93 20.33 11.40
CA PHE A 62 -9.80 19.66 12.71
C PHE A 62 -11.15 19.43 13.42
N VAL A 63 -12.10 20.36 13.27
CA VAL A 63 -13.41 20.30 13.97
C VAL A 63 -14.34 19.27 13.32
N ASP A 64 -14.36 19.24 11.98
CA ASP A 64 -15.12 18.24 11.23
C ASP A 64 -14.51 16.84 11.41
N ALA A 65 -13.18 16.74 11.40
CA ALA A 65 -12.47 15.48 11.59
C ALA A 65 -12.85 14.78 12.90
N LEU A 66 -12.93 15.53 14.00
CA LEU A 66 -13.26 15.00 15.32
C LEU A 66 -14.71 14.51 15.39
N THR A 67 -15.63 15.27 14.80
CA THR A 67 -17.06 14.94 14.80
C THR A 67 -17.34 13.71 13.95
N VAL A 68 -16.78 13.69 12.74
CA VAL A 68 -16.87 12.54 11.80
C VAL A 68 -16.21 11.32 12.42
N THR A 69 -14.99 11.45 12.94
CA THR A 69 -14.28 10.34 13.59
C THR A 69 -15.10 9.73 14.72
N LYS A 70 -15.73 10.52 15.59
CA LYS A 70 -16.51 9.99 16.72
C LYS A 70 -17.75 9.20 16.28
N ILE A 71 -18.40 9.60 15.20
CA ILE A 71 -19.61 8.95 14.68
C ILE A 71 -19.24 7.68 13.88
N TYR A 72 -18.22 7.76 13.03
CA TYR A 72 -17.87 6.68 12.09
C TYR A 72 -16.83 5.69 12.63
N LEU A 73 -16.06 6.02 13.67
CA LEU A 73 -15.11 5.10 14.33
C LEU A 73 -15.70 3.72 14.62
N PRO A 74 -16.83 3.60 15.34
CA PRO A 74 -17.35 2.29 15.72
C PRO A 74 -17.80 1.49 14.50
N ALA A 75 -18.42 2.14 13.51
CA ALA A 75 -18.87 1.49 12.28
C ALA A 75 -17.70 0.98 11.44
N ILE A 76 -16.67 1.82 11.24
CA ILE A 76 -15.46 1.44 10.49
C ILE A 76 -14.72 0.32 11.22
N SER A 77 -14.57 0.42 12.55
CA SER A 77 -13.86 -0.60 13.32
C SER A 77 -14.53 -1.96 13.23
N ILE A 78 -15.87 -2.02 13.35
CA ILE A 78 -16.63 -3.26 13.13
C ILE A 78 -16.42 -3.81 11.72
N PHE A 79 -16.49 -2.94 10.71
CA PHE A 79 -16.35 -3.35 9.32
C PHE A 79 -14.95 -3.91 9.03
N VAL A 80 -13.91 -3.21 9.49
CA VAL A 80 -12.51 -3.64 9.37
C VAL A 80 -12.31 -4.98 10.06
N LEU A 81 -12.80 -5.15 11.29
CA LEU A 81 -12.71 -6.43 12.02
C LEU A 81 -13.41 -7.56 11.27
N LEU A 82 -14.61 -7.31 10.74
CA LEU A 82 -15.39 -8.30 10.02
C LEU A 82 -14.70 -8.73 8.73
N VAL A 83 -14.25 -7.77 7.91
CA VAL A 83 -13.49 -8.03 6.67
C VAL A 83 -12.17 -8.73 6.97
N PHE A 84 -11.45 -8.31 8.02
CA PHE A 84 -10.19 -8.91 8.40
C PHE A 84 -10.36 -10.37 8.83
N VAL A 85 -11.33 -10.66 9.72
CA VAL A 85 -11.62 -12.04 10.17
C VAL A 85 -12.08 -12.91 9.00
N LEU A 86 -12.96 -12.40 8.13
CA LEU A 86 -13.37 -13.12 6.91
C LEU A 86 -12.17 -13.42 6.00
N GLY A 87 -11.29 -12.45 5.77
CA GLY A 87 -10.08 -12.63 4.98
C GLY A 87 -9.15 -13.71 5.53
N LEU A 88 -9.02 -13.79 6.86
CA LEU A 88 -8.23 -14.84 7.51
C LEU A 88 -8.88 -16.22 7.42
N ILE A 89 -10.20 -16.30 7.57
CA ILE A 89 -10.94 -17.57 7.45
C ILE A 89 -10.83 -18.10 6.02
N ILE A 90 -11.08 -17.25 5.02
CA ILE A 90 -10.99 -17.60 3.61
C ILE A 90 -9.57 -18.03 3.26
N GLY A 91 -8.56 -17.26 3.66
CA GLY A 91 -7.16 -17.63 3.40
C GLY A 91 -6.74 -18.94 4.07
N LYS A 92 -7.29 -19.25 5.25
CA LYS A 92 -7.06 -20.53 5.93
C LYS A 92 -7.75 -21.70 5.22
N ILE A 93 -8.95 -21.50 4.67
CA ILE A 93 -9.67 -22.53 3.89
C ILE A 93 -8.94 -22.86 2.58
N ILE A 94 -8.38 -21.84 1.92
CA ILE A 94 -7.62 -22.00 0.66
C ILE A 94 -6.23 -22.63 0.90
N GLY A 95 -5.76 -22.69 2.15
CA GLY A 95 -4.46 -23.27 2.49
C GLY A 95 -3.27 -22.35 2.22
N ILE A 96 -3.51 -21.03 2.18
CA ILE A 96 -2.46 -20.03 1.96
C ILE A 96 -1.60 -19.90 3.23
N ASP A 97 -0.31 -19.55 3.05
CA ASP A 97 0.57 -19.25 4.18
C ASP A 97 -0.03 -18.18 5.10
N LYS A 98 0.02 -18.41 6.42
CA LYS A 98 -0.56 -17.51 7.42
C LYS A 98 -0.03 -16.08 7.28
N ARG A 99 1.24 -15.90 6.89
CA ARG A 99 1.84 -14.56 6.72
C ARG A 99 1.22 -13.83 5.54
N PHE A 100 1.09 -14.49 4.39
CA PHE A 100 0.50 -13.89 3.19
C PHE A 100 -0.99 -13.59 3.39
N SER A 101 -1.72 -14.51 4.03
CA SER A 101 -3.13 -14.31 4.35
C SER A 101 -3.35 -13.12 5.30
N LEU A 102 -2.47 -12.92 6.30
CA LEU A 102 -2.52 -11.73 7.16
C LEU A 102 -2.21 -10.45 6.39
N LEU A 103 -1.27 -10.53 5.43
CA LEU A 103 -0.86 -9.41 4.58
C LEU A 103 -2.03 -8.91 3.71
N ILE A 104 -2.66 -9.84 2.99
CA ILE A 104 -3.82 -9.55 2.14
C ILE A 104 -5.01 -9.08 2.99
N ALA A 105 -5.33 -9.76 4.09
CA ALA A 105 -6.46 -9.40 4.93
C ALA A 105 -6.33 -7.97 5.50
N ALA A 106 -5.13 -7.58 5.95
CA ALA A 106 -4.88 -6.22 6.43
C ALA A 106 -4.98 -5.19 5.29
N GLY A 107 -4.40 -5.50 4.13
CA GLY A 107 -4.46 -4.62 2.96
C GLY A 107 -5.90 -4.41 2.48
N THR A 108 -6.71 -5.45 2.39
CA THR A 108 -8.10 -5.35 1.95
C THR A 108 -8.99 -4.66 2.99
N ALA A 109 -8.72 -4.83 4.28
CA ALA A 109 -9.56 -4.23 5.33
C ALA A 109 -9.25 -2.75 5.61
N ILE A 110 -8.00 -2.28 5.43
CA ILE A 110 -7.51 -0.96 5.91
C ILE A 110 -6.95 -0.10 4.76
N CYS A 111 -7.50 -0.23 3.55
CA CYS A 111 -7.22 0.67 2.41
C CYS A 111 -5.91 0.41 1.64
N GLY A 112 -5.34 -0.80 1.66
CA GLY A 112 -4.39 -1.28 0.64
C GLY A 112 -2.92 -1.35 1.05
N GLY A 113 -2.04 -0.82 0.20
CA GLY A 113 -0.59 -1.07 0.27
C GLY A 113 0.14 -0.45 1.47
N THR A 114 -0.36 0.66 2.03
CA THR A 114 0.19 1.28 3.25
C THR A 114 0.03 0.37 4.46
N ALA A 115 -1.14 -0.26 4.60
CA ALA A 115 -1.42 -1.23 5.66
C ALA A 115 -0.49 -2.44 5.55
N MET A 116 -0.31 -2.98 4.33
CA MET A 116 0.61 -4.10 4.08
C MET A 116 2.06 -3.75 4.44
N ALA A 117 2.52 -2.56 4.05
CA ALA A 117 3.87 -2.09 4.38
C ALA A 117 4.09 -1.95 5.89
N ALA A 118 3.07 -1.52 6.64
CA ALA A 118 3.15 -1.35 8.10
C ALA A 118 3.25 -2.69 8.85
N ILE A 119 2.51 -3.72 8.41
CA ILE A 119 2.51 -5.02 9.10
C ILE A 119 3.64 -5.97 8.63
N THR A 120 4.20 -5.74 7.45
CA THR A 120 5.33 -6.52 6.89
C THR A 120 6.48 -6.74 7.89
N PRO A 121 7.02 -5.71 8.59
CA PRO A 121 8.08 -5.92 9.56
C PRO A 121 7.63 -6.69 10.81
N ILE A 122 6.34 -6.63 11.16
CA ILE A 122 5.77 -7.31 12.34
C ILE A 122 5.68 -8.82 12.07
N ILE A 123 5.21 -9.21 10.89
CA ILE A 123 5.03 -10.62 10.53
C ILE A 123 6.23 -11.23 9.80
N LYS A 124 7.28 -10.44 9.57
CA LYS A 124 8.47 -10.81 8.79
C LYS A 124 8.09 -11.41 7.42
N ALA A 125 7.19 -10.73 6.71
CA ALA A 125 6.81 -11.13 5.36
C ALA A 125 7.96 -10.89 4.39
N LYS A 126 8.06 -11.74 3.36
CA LYS A 126 9.08 -11.59 2.34
C LYS A 126 8.73 -10.39 1.44
N PRO A 127 9.73 -9.65 0.92
CA PRO A 127 9.48 -8.51 0.04
C PRO A 127 8.78 -8.93 -1.27
N GLU A 128 9.02 -10.14 -1.74
CA GLU A 128 8.33 -10.79 -2.87
C GLU A 128 6.82 -10.95 -2.60
N ASP A 129 6.44 -11.45 -1.42
CA ASP A 129 5.05 -11.59 -0.98
C ASP A 129 4.33 -10.23 -0.88
N LEU A 130 5.02 -9.23 -0.34
CA LEU A 130 4.51 -7.86 -0.24
C LEU A 130 4.25 -7.27 -1.64
N ALA A 131 5.21 -7.39 -2.56
CA ALA A 131 5.08 -6.90 -3.92
C ALA A 131 3.92 -7.57 -4.67
N ALA A 132 3.78 -8.89 -4.53
CA ALA A 132 2.67 -9.63 -5.11
C ALA A 132 1.31 -9.15 -4.54
N GLY A 133 1.20 -9.05 -3.22
CA GLY A 133 -0.05 -8.62 -2.56
C GLY A 133 -0.47 -7.20 -2.93
N ILE A 134 0.47 -6.26 -2.94
CA ILE A 134 0.22 -4.88 -3.38
C ILE A 134 -0.25 -4.87 -4.83
N SER A 135 0.42 -5.61 -5.72
CA SER A 135 0.05 -5.65 -7.14
C SER A 135 -1.36 -6.17 -7.35
N ILE A 136 -1.74 -7.24 -6.66
CA ILE A 136 -3.09 -7.83 -6.74
C ILE A 136 -4.15 -6.82 -6.30
N ILE A 137 -3.95 -6.14 -5.16
CA ILE A 137 -4.94 -5.19 -4.63
C ILE A 137 -5.09 -3.99 -5.55
N PHE A 138 -3.99 -3.41 -6.02
CA PHE A 138 -4.07 -2.25 -6.91
C PHE A 138 -4.67 -2.60 -8.27
N ILE A 139 -4.37 -3.78 -8.82
CA ILE A 139 -5.02 -4.25 -10.06
C ILE A 139 -6.54 -4.37 -9.90
N LEU A 140 -7.01 -4.70 -8.70
CA LEU A 140 -8.43 -4.89 -8.41
C LEU A 140 -9.17 -3.59 -8.07
N ASN A 141 -8.47 -2.46 -7.91
CA ASN A 141 -9.00 -1.16 -7.47
C ASN A 141 -8.82 -0.07 -8.54
#